data_AF-A0A1V3NWE2-F1
#
_entry.id   AF-A0A1V3NWE2-F1
#
_cell.length_a   1.000
_cell.length_b   1.000
_cell.length_c   1.000
_cell.angle_alpha   90.00
_cell.angle_beta   90.00
_cell.angle_gamma   90.00
#
_symmetry.space_group_name_H-M   'P 1'
#
loop_
_entity.id
_entity.type
_entity.pdbx_description
1 polymer ?
#
loop_
_entity_poly.entity_id
_entity_poly.type
_entity_poly.pdbx_seq_one_letter_code
_entity_poly.pdbx_strand_id
1 'polypeptide(L)'
;MNAPQVQKGEWIRLGSNGLDGLVLDIHNDGSLGVGYYQNQLKAIKEDVVWDGSHWQFSNSGPNGSYLRGAEEAMVKRGPRF
;
A
#
# COMPACT_ATOMS: atom_id res chain seq x y z
N MET A 1 4.34 19.73 -2.06
CA MET A 1 3.38 19.36 -3.14
C MET A 1 2.25 18.57 -2.51
N ASN A 2 1.02 18.69 -3.02
CA ASN A 2 -0.09 17.89 -2.52
C ASN A 2 0.04 16.45 -3.02
N ALA A 3 -0.38 15.49 -2.20
CA ALA A 3 -0.46 14.09 -2.60
C ALA A 3 -1.46 13.93 -3.76
N PRO A 4 -1.25 12.97 -4.67
CA PRO A 4 -2.23 12.64 -5.70
C PRO A 4 -3.53 12.15 -5.03
N GLN A 5 -4.67 12.46 -5.64
CA GLN A 5 -5.95 11.94 -5.19
C GLN A 5 -6.01 10.44 -5.49
N VAL A 6 -6.27 9.63 -4.47
CA VAL A 6 -6.38 8.17 -4.55
C VAL A 6 -7.70 7.70 -3.97
N GLN A 7 -8.16 6.52 -4.38
CA GLN A 7 -9.39 5.90 -3.88
C GLN A 7 -9.14 4.52 -3.26
N LYS A 8 -10.04 4.11 -2.35
CA LYS A 8 -10.03 2.75 -1.81
C LYS A 8 -10.28 1.75 -2.94
N GLY A 9 -9.46 0.70 -3.01
CA GLY A 9 -9.45 -0.29 -4.09
C GLY A 9 -8.55 0.05 -5.27
N GLU A 10 -7.91 1.22 -5.27
CA GLU A 10 -6.97 1.64 -6.30
C GLU A 10 -5.59 1.01 -6.09
N TRP A 11 -4.89 0.72 -7.19
CA TRP A 11 -3.49 0.27 -7.17
C TRP A 11 -2.56 1.46 -7.34
N ILE A 12 -1.58 1.58 -6.44
CA ILE A 12 -0.58 2.65 -6.42
C ILE A 12 0.83 2.06 -6.41
N ARG A 13 1.82 2.90 -6.74
CA ARG A 13 3.25 2.57 -6.64
C ARG A 13 3.81 3.06 -5.30
N LEU A 14 4.46 2.15 -4.57
CA LEU A 14 5.15 2.40 -3.31
C LEU A 14 6.66 2.45 -3.51
N GLY A 15 7.27 3.45 -2.89
CA GLY A 15 8.69 3.73 -2.96
C GLY A 15 9.18 4.08 -4.37
N SER A 16 10.46 4.40 -4.47
CA SER A 16 11.13 4.67 -5.75
C SER A 16 11.30 3.42 -6.62
N ASN A 17 11.30 2.23 -6.00
CA ASN A 17 11.46 0.95 -6.69
C ASN A 17 10.15 0.43 -7.30
N GLY A 18 9.02 1.12 -7.06
CA GLY A 18 7.76 0.88 -7.76
C GLY A 18 7.02 -0.39 -7.33
N LEU A 19 7.01 -0.73 -6.04
CA LEU A 19 6.22 -1.85 -5.52
C LEU A 19 4.72 -1.58 -5.72
N ASP A 20 3.96 -2.55 -6.24
CA ASP A 20 2.51 -2.42 -6.37
C ASP A 20 1.81 -2.60 -5.00
N GLY A 21 0.97 -1.63 -4.64
CA GLY A 21 0.19 -1.63 -3.42
C GLY A 21 -1.28 -1.32 -3.69
N LEU A 22 -2.19 -2.04 -3.04
CA LEU A 22 -3.63 -1.83 -3.09
C LEU A 22 -4.07 -0.94 -1.92
N VAL A 23 -4.72 0.19 -2.21
CA VAL A 23 -5.26 1.08 -1.18
C VAL A 23 -6.44 0.39 -0.50
N LEU A 24 -6.26 0.04 0.77
CA LEU A 24 -7.29 -0.61 1.59
C LEU A 24 -7.98 0.39 2.50
N ASP A 25 -7.31 1.42 2.99
CA ASP A 25 -7.90 2.49 3.80
C ASP A 25 -7.28 3.84 3.50
N ILE A 26 -8.07 4.90 3.70
CA ILE A 26 -7.65 6.30 3.60
C ILE A 26 -7.90 6.92 4.97
N HIS A 27 -6.85 7.42 5.61
CA HIS A 27 -6.91 7.98 6.96
C HIS A 27 -7.14 9.50 6.91
N ASN A 28 -7.67 10.06 8.00
CA ASN A 28 -8.01 11.50 8.07
C ASN A 28 -6.81 12.44 7.99
N ASP A 29 -5.61 11.94 8.30
CA ASP A 29 -4.33 12.67 8.21
C ASP A 29 -3.70 12.62 6.81
N GLY A 30 -4.37 11.97 5.85
CA GLY A 30 -3.90 11.79 4.48
C GLY A 30 -2.93 10.62 4.30
N SER A 31 -2.63 9.85 5.35
CA SER A 31 -1.94 8.56 5.21
C SER A 31 -2.89 7.50 4.65
N LEU A 32 -2.31 6.44 4.08
CA LEU A 32 -3.06 5.36 3.44
C LEU A 32 -2.67 4.02 4.05
N GLY A 33 -3.65 3.18 4.36
CA GLY A 33 -3.41 1.77 4.65
C GLY A 33 -3.32 0.99 3.35
N VAL A 34 -2.14 0.46 3.02
CA VAL A 34 -1.87 -0.17 1.72
C VAL A 34 -1.46 -1.63 1.90
N GLY A 35 -2.15 -2.51 1.18
CA GLY A 35 -1.82 -3.92 1.09
C GLY A 35 -0.84 -4.22 -0.06
N TYR A 36 0.26 -4.92 0.20
CA TYR A 36 1.25 -5.29 -0.81
C TYR A 36 1.77 -6.72 -0.63
N TYR A 37 2.24 -7.33 -1.74
CA TYR A 37 2.72 -8.71 -1.74
C TYR A 37 4.25 -8.76 -1.60
N GLN A 38 4.73 -8.91 -0.37
CA GLN A 38 6.15 -8.94 -0.06
C GLN A 38 6.77 -10.28 -0.47
N ASN A 39 7.82 -10.21 -1.29
CA ASN A 39 8.66 -11.34 -1.68
C ASN A 39 7.89 -12.55 -2.22
N GLN A 40 6.71 -12.34 -2.79
CA GLN A 40 5.80 -13.40 -3.23
C GLN A 40 5.45 -14.43 -2.12
N LEU A 41 5.58 -14.04 -0.86
CA LEU A 41 5.38 -14.93 0.29
C LEU A 41 4.29 -14.41 1.21
N LYS A 42 4.27 -13.10 1.46
CA LYS A 42 3.46 -12.50 2.53
C LYS A 42 2.65 -11.33 1.99
N ALA A 43 1.33 -11.37 2.17
CA ALA A 43 0.49 -10.19 1.96
C ALA A 43 0.48 -9.38 3.26
N ILE A 44 0.96 -8.15 3.19
CA ILE A 44 1.15 -7.26 4.34
C ILE A 44 0.37 -5.99 4.09
N LYS A 45 -0.26 -5.45 5.13
CA LYS A 45 -0.83 -4.11 5.15
C LYS A 45 0.03 -3.19 5.99
N GLU A 46 0.48 -2.08 5.42
CA GLU A 46 1.23 -1.02 6.11
C GLU A 46 0.69 0.36 5.76
N ASP A 47 0.89 1.30 6.69
CA ASP A 47 0.55 2.69 6.45
C ASP A 47 1.67 3.40 5.68
N VAL A 48 1.27 4.12 4.63
CA VAL A 48 2.15 4.91 3.79
C VAL A 48 1.78 6.38 3.82
N VAL A 49 2.79 7.23 3.63
CA VAL A 49 2.66 8.69 3.59
C VAL A 49 3.27 9.23 2.32
N TRP A 50 2.76 10.37 1.85
CA TRP A 50 3.30 11.05 0.69
C TRP A 50 4.52 11.89 1.10
N ASP A 51 5.69 11.62 0.51
CA ASP A 51 6.93 12.36 0.81
C ASP A 51 7.09 13.66 -0.01
N GLY A 52 6.13 13.95 -0.89
CA GLY A 52 6.21 15.03 -1.87
C GLY A 52 6.45 14.54 -3.31
N SER A 53 6.85 13.27 -3.48
CA SER A 53 7.19 12.65 -4.77
C SER A 53 6.68 11.22 -4.93
N HIS A 54 6.67 10.42 -3.85
CA HIS A 54 6.26 9.02 -3.85
C HIS A 54 5.51 8.70 -2.55
N TRP A 55 4.69 7.64 -2.59
CA TRP A 55 4.15 7.02 -1.39
C TRP A 55 5.23 6.16 -0.74
N GLN A 56 5.56 6.43 0.51
CA GLN A 56 6.60 5.73 1.27
C GLN A 56 6.02 5.10 2.53
N PHE A 57 6.59 3.99 2.98
CA PHE A 57 6.24 3.43 4.29
C PHE A 57 6.48 4.44 5.39
N SER A 58 5.48 4.62 6.26
CA SER A 58 5.54 5.59 7.37
C SER A 58 6.64 5.26 8.38
N ASN A 59 6.96 3.96 8.52
CA ASN A 59 7.98 3.46 9.43
C ASN A 59 9.06 2.66 8.68
N SER A 60 10.29 2.74 9.18
CA SER A 60 11.47 2.03 8.68
C SER A 60 11.61 0.60 9.24
N GLY A 61 10.66 0.14 10.05
CA GLY A 61 10.64 -1.19 10.66
C GLY A 61 9.30 -1.90 10.42
N PRO A 62 9.21 -3.21 10.71
CA PRO A 62 8.00 -4.00 10.46
C PRO A 62 6.88 -3.54 11.39
N ASN A 63 6.00 -2.69 10.86
CA ASN A 63 4.78 -2.24 11.56
C ASN A 63 3.52 -2.79 10.89
N GLY A 64 3.68 -3.57 9.82
CA GLY A 64 2.58 -4.12 9.07
C GLY A 64 1.85 -5.26 9.77
N SER A 65 0.59 -5.41 9.39
CA SER A 65 -0.24 -6.57 9.76
C SER A 65 -0.35 -7.53 8.57
N TYR A 66 -0.43 -8.83 8.86
CA TYR A 66 -0.69 -9.83 7.83
C TYR A 66 -2.14 -9.72 7.36
N LEU A 67 -2.33 -9.56 6.06
CA LEU A 67 -3.65 -9.63 5.45
C LEU A 67 -4.19 -11.06 5.47
N ARG A 68 -5.52 -11.19 5.46
CA ARG A 68 -6.23 -12.47 5.40
C ARG A 68 -7.43 -12.39 4.47
N GLY A 69 -7.86 -13.54 3.96
CA GLY A 69 -9.12 -13.65 3.21
C GLY A 69 -9.07 -12.91 1.87
N ALA A 70 -10.10 -12.11 1.58
CA ALA A 70 -10.26 -11.47 0.28
C ALA A 70 -9.12 -10.48 -0.04
N GLU A 71 -8.71 -9.66 0.93
CA GLU A 71 -7.65 -8.65 0.76
C GLU A 71 -6.30 -9.33 0.47
N GLU A 72 -5.98 -10.40 1.21
CA GLU A 72 -4.80 -11.22 0.95
C GLU A 72 -4.82 -11.78 -0.48
N ALA A 73 -5.95 -12.36 -0.90
CA ALA A 73 -6.09 -12.95 -2.22
C ALA A 73 -5.99 -11.90 -3.34
N MET A 74 -6.52 -10.69 -3.14
CA MET A 74 -6.39 -9.58 -4.09
C MET A 74 -4.94 -9.14 -4.24
N VAL A 75 -4.26 -8.90 -3.11
CA VAL A 75 -2.87 -8.45 -3.10
C VAL A 75 -1.94 -9.48 -3.73
N LYS A 76 -2.16 -10.78 -3.45
CA LYS A 76 -1.41 -11.87 -4.09
C LYS A 76 -1.61 -11.99 -5.60
N ARG A 77 -2.80 -11.62 -6.10
CA ARG A 77 -3.10 -11.62 -7.55
C ARG A 77 -2.46 -10.43 -8.27
N GLY A 78 -2.22 -9.34 -7.56
CA GLY A 78 -1.70 -8.11 -8.14
C GLY A 78 -2.73 -7.32 -8.96
N PRO A 79 -2.34 -6.17 -9.52
CA PRO A 79 -3.17 -5.41 -10.43
C PRO A 79 -3.50 -6.25 -11.67
N ARG A 80 -4.78 -6.29 -12.04
CA ARG A 80 -5.19 -6.87 -13.33
C ARG A 80 -4.97 -5.81 -14.40
N PHE A 81 -4.04 -6.09 -15.31
CA PHE A 81 -3.85 -5.34 -16.56
C PHE A 81 -4.78 -5.87 -17.64
#